data_AF-A0A6N7ICA1-F1
#
_entry.id   AF-A0A6N7ICA1-F1
#
_cell.length_a   1.000
_cell.length_b   1.000
_cell.length_c   1.000
_cell.angle_alpha   90.00
_cell.angle_beta   90.00
_cell.angle_gamma   90.00
#
_symmetry.space_group_name_H-M   'P 1'
#
loop_
_entity.id
_entity.type
_entity.pdbx_description
1 polymer ?
#
loop_
_entity_poly.entity_id
_entity_poly.type
_entity_poly.pdbx_seq_one_letter_code
_entity_poly.pdbx_strand_id
1 'polypeptide(L)'
;MGLTGPEVEDALAALRSGLRTAPALRDRLKRLYEALDEEQWDLQEQVDAGQALESEHLAAFSKARAATALYYATDDDPQAACAEALYEALATVDDQAELRSLVDGQLAGG
;
A
#
# COMPACT_ATOMS: atom_id res chain seq x y z
N MET A 1 -12.66 -0.64 -5.74
CA MET A 1 -11.63 -0.50 -6.81
C MET A 1 -10.27 -0.61 -6.13
N GLY A 2 -9.36 -1.44 -6.65
CA GLY A 2 -8.03 -1.65 -6.05
C GLY A 2 -6.96 -0.71 -6.62
N LEU A 3 -5.77 -0.75 -6.03
CA LEU A 3 -4.57 -0.09 -6.56
C LEU A 3 -4.12 -0.78 -7.85
N THR A 4 -3.94 -0.02 -8.93
CA THR A 4 -3.52 -0.54 -10.24
C THR A 4 -2.56 0.44 -10.92
N GLY A 5 -1.57 -0.05 -11.64
CA GLY A 5 -0.63 0.78 -12.40
C GLY A 5 0.62 0.00 -12.81
N PRO A 6 1.43 0.51 -13.77
CA PRO A 6 2.63 -0.17 -14.21
C PRO A 6 3.66 -0.35 -13.07
N GLU A 7 3.82 0.66 -12.20
CA GLU A 7 4.68 0.57 -11.02
C GLU A 7 4.20 -0.46 -9.99
N VAL A 8 2.89 -0.71 -9.91
CA VAL A 8 2.31 -1.73 -9.02
C VAL A 8 2.67 -3.11 -9.53
N GLU A 9 2.47 -3.36 -10.83
CA GLU A 9 2.79 -4.64 -11.46
C GLU A 9 4.30 -4.94 -11.43
N ASP A 10 5.13 -3.94 -11.71
CA ASP A 10 6.60 -4.04 -11.62
C ASP A 10 7.04 -4.44 -10.20
N ALA A 11 6.44 -3.82 -9.17
CA ALA A 11 6.77 -4.10 -7.77
C ALA A 11 6.33 -5.51 -7.36
N LEU A 12 5.11 -5.92 -7.73
CA LEU A 12 4.64 -7.28 -7.48
C LEU A 12 5.51 -8.32 -8.18
N ALA A 13 5.98 -8.05 -9.41
CA ALA A 13 6.91 -8.92 -10.11
C ALA A 13 8.28 -9.01 -9.39
N ALA A 14 8.81 -7.88 -8.93
CA ALA A 14 10.05 -7.84 -8.16
C ALA A 14 9.94 -8.66 -6.85
N LEU A 15 8.87 -8.45 -6.07
CA LEU A 15 8.61 -9.19 -4.82
C LEU A 15 8.51 -10.70 -5.08
N ARG A 16 7.77 -11.12 -6.11
CA ARG A 16 7.64 -12.55 -6.48
C ARG A 16 8.96 -13.18 -6.91
N SER A 17 9.88 -12.40 -7.46
CA SER A 17 11.20 -12.89 -7.87
C SER A 17 12.17 -13.08 -6.69
N GLY A 18 11.86 -12.51 -5.52
CA GLY A 18 12.76 -12.47 -4.36
C GLY A 18 14.02 -11.63 -4.57
N LEU A 19 14.11 -10.90 -5.69
CA LEU A 19 15.24 -10.03 -6.00
C LEU A 19 15.06 -8.67 -5.36
N ARG A 20 16.18 -8.00 -5.08
CA ARG A 20 16.17 -6.60 -4.65
C ARG A 20 15.45 -5.73 -5.67
N THR A 21 14.57 -4.89 -5.17
CA THR A 21 13.85 -3.91 -5.99
C THR A 21 14.81 -2.84 -6.48
N ALA A 22 14.74 -2.50 -7.78
CA ALA A 22 15.57 -1.47 -8.35
C ALA A 22 15.28 -0.09 -7.71
N PRO A 23 16.30 0.74 -7.38
CA PRO A 23 16.08 2.06 -6.78
C PRO A 23 15.10 2.94 -7.58
N ALA A 24 15.19 2.90 -8.92
CA ALA A 24 14.29 3.64 -9.79
C ALA A 24 12.82 3.18 -9.73
N LEU A 25 12.55 1.92 -9.35
CA LEU A 25 11.20 1.43 -9.10
C LEU A 25 10.71 1.92 -7.72
N ARG A 26 11.56 1.88 -6.71
CA ARG A 26 11.26 2.44 -5.37
C ARG A 26 10.92 3.94 -5.43
N ASP A 27 11.64 4.71 -6.25
CA ASP A 27 11.35 6.14 -6.49
C ASP A 27 10.01 6.38 -7.21
N ARG A 28 9.56 5.43 -8.06
CA ARG A 28 8.22 5.51 -8.69
C ARG A 28 7.13 5.21 -7.68
N LEU A 29 7.31 4.15 -6.88
CA LEU A 29 6.38 3.80 -5.79
C LEU A 29 6.27 4.93 -4.77
N LYS A 30 7.39 5.60 -4.45
CA LYS A 30 7.40 6.74 -3.55
C LYS A 30 6.50 7.88 -4.04
N ARG A 31 6.73 8.30 -5.30
CA ARG A 31 5.89 9.32 -5.93
C ARG A 31 4.42 8.92 -6.03
N LEU A 32 4.14 7.64 -6.27
CA LEU A 32 2.78 7.14 -6.32
C LEU A 32 2.10 7.27 -4.96
N TYR A 33 2.71 6.76 -3.88
CA TYR A 33 2.05 6.82 -2.57
C TYR A 33 1.94 8.27 -2.07
N GLU A 34 2.94 9.12 -2.33
CA GLU A 34 2.88 10.55 -1.94
C GLU A 34 1.73 11.27 -2.63
N ALA A 35 1.53 11.04 -3.94
CA ALA A 35 0.42 11.64 -4.67
C ALA A 35 -0.96 11.14 -4.20
N LEU A 36 -1.07 9.85 -3.89
CA LEU A 36 -2.32 9.28 -3.35
C LEU A 36 -2.59 9.74 -1.91
N ASP A 37 -1.54 9.96 -1.11
CA ASP A 37 -1.68 10.49 0.25
C ASP A 37 -2.16 11.95 0.20
N GLU A 38 -1.63 12.76 -0.71
CA GLU A 38 -2.13 14.13 -0.95
C GLU A 38 -3.60 14.11 -1.40
N GLU A 39 -3.96 13.24 -2.35
CA GLU A 39 -5.35 13.10 -2.84
C GLU A 39 -6.33 12.75 -1.71
N GLN A 40 -5.97 11.81 -0.80
CA GLN A 40 -6.87 11.49 0.30
C GLN A 40 -7.02 12.68 1.27
N TRP A 41 -5.96 13.44 1.53
CA TRP A 41 -6.02 14.58 2.46
C TRP A 41 -6.94 15.66 1.89
N ASP A 42 -6.80 15.97 0.60
CA ASP A 42 -7.70 16.90 -0.11
C ASP A 42 -9.16 16.43 -0.07
N LEU A 43 -9.41 15.12 -0.16
CA LEU A 43 -10.76 14.56 -0.06
C LEU A 43 -11.31 14.60 1.38
N GLN A 44 -10.47 14.38 2.39
CA GLN A 44 -10.87 14.53 3.79
C GLN A 44 -11.31 15.97 4.08
N GLU A 45 -10.56 16.97 3.59
CA GLU A 45 -10.93 18.39 3.73
C GLU A 45 -12.26 18.71 3.03
N GLN A 46 -12.50 18.13 1.84
CA GLN A 46 -13.77 18.28 1.13
C GLN A 46 -14.93 17.59 1.87
N VAL A 47 -14.72 16.43 2.48
CA VAL A 47 -15.73 15.76 3.31
C VAL A 47 -16.08 16.63 4.52
N ASP A 48 -15.08 17.18 5.21
CA ASP A 48 -15.28 18.07 6.37
C ASP A 48 -16.04 19.36 5.98
N ALA A 49 -15.84 19.84 4.74
CA ALA A 49 -16.56 20.97 4.17
C ALA A 49 -17.97 20.61 3.61
N GLY A 50 -18.36 19.32 3.61
CA GLY A 50 -19.61 18.83 3.03
C GLY A 50 -19.66 18.87 1.50
N GLN A 51 -18.49 18.84 0.85
CA GLN A 51 -18.28 18.96 -0.61
C GLN A 51 -18.00 17.61 -1.29
N ALA A 52 -17.64 16.58 -0.54
CA ALA A 52 -17.41 15.21 -1.01
C ALA A 52 -18.10 14.19 -0.09
N LEU A 53 -18.26 12.96 -0.58
CA LEU A 53 -18.81 11.85 0.20
C LEU A 53 -17.71 11.16 1.01
N GLU A 54 -18.03 10.71 2.22
CA GLU A 54 -17.13 9.90 3.07
C GLU A 54 -16.62 8.65 2.33
N SER A 55 -17.46 8.03 1.50
CA SER A 55 -17.06 6.88 0.67
C SER A 55 -15.98 7.20 -0.37
N GLU A 56 -15.91 8.44 -0.85
CA GLU A 56 -14.87 8.88 -1.80
C GLU A 56 -13.52 9.02 -1.08
N HIS A 57 -13.53 9.66 0.10
CA HIS A 57 -12.37 9.72 0.98
C HIS A 57 -11.86 8.31 1.36
N LEU A 58 -12.75 7.41 1.81
CA LEU A 58 -12.35 6.04 2.17
C LEU A 58 -11.72 5.27 1.00
N ALA A 59 -12.21 5.48 -0.23
CA ALA A 59 -11.63 4.87 -1.42
C ALA A 59 -10.24 5.43 -1.73
N ALA A 60 -10.01 6.73 -1.56
CA ALA A 60 -8.69 7.36 -1.73
C ALA A 60 -7.72 6.93 -0.64
N PHE A 61 -8.15 6.94 0.62
CA PHE A 61 -7.40 6.44 1.77
C PHE A 61 -6.92 4.99 1.54
N SER A 62 -7.83 4.11 1.11
CA SER A 62 -7.50 2.71 0.83
C SER A 62 -6.41 2.55 -0.22
N LYS A 63 -6.42 3.38 -1.28
CA LYS A 63 -5.37 3.37 -2.30
C LYS A 63 -4.04 3.90 -1.76
N ALA A 64 -4.07 4.99 -0.98
CA ALA A 64 -2.88 5.58 -0.40
C ALA A 64 -2.16 4.57 0.50
N ARG A 65 -2.88 3.95 1.45
CA ARG A 65 -2.33 2.89 2.32
C ARG A 65 -1.85 1.66 1.54
N ALA A 66 -2.59 1.21 0.52
CA ALA A 66 -2.13 0.11 -0.33
C ALA A 66 -0.81 0.44 -1.07
N ALA A 67 -0.65 1.67 -1.57
CA ALA A 67 0.57 2.11 -2.24
C ALA A 67 1.74 2.23 -1.25
N THR A 68 1.48 2.76 -0.05
CA THR A 68 2.46 2.84 1.04
C THR A 68 2.92 1.44 1.47
N ALA A 69 1.99 0.49 1.62
CA ALA A 69 2.31 -0.91 1.93
C ALA A 69 3.24 -1.52 0.88
N LEU A 70 2.94 -1.30 -0.41
CA LEU A 70 3.76 -1.81 -1.51
C LEU A 70 5.15 -1.15 -1.56
N TYR A 71 5.23 0.15 -1.28
CA TYR A 71 6.50 0.84 -1.13
C TYR A 71 7.36 0.22 -0.02
N TYR A 72 6.80 0.02 1.17
CA TYR A 72 7.54 -0.59 2.28
C TYR A 72 7.90 -2.05 2.04
N ALA A 73 7.04 -2.84 1.40
CA ALA A 73 7.35 -4.22 1.04
C ALA A 73 8.62 -4.36 0.18
N THR A 74 8.98 -3.31 -0.55
CA THR A 74 10.20 -3.26 -1.38
C THR A 74 11.44 -2.71 -0.65
N ASP A 75 11.39 -2.52 0.67
CA ASP A 75 12.53 -2.02 1.45
C ASP A 75 13.65 -3.08 1.53
N ASP A 76 14.89 -2.60 1.60
CA ASP A 76 16.08 -3.44 1.72
C ASP A 76 16.24 -4.01 3.14
N ASP A 77 15.65 -3.37 4.16
CA ASP A 77 15.54 -3.88 5.52
C ASP A 77 14.28 -4.77 5.65
N PRO A 78 14.43 -6.10 5.79
CA PRO A 78 13.28 -7.01 5.90
C PRO A 78 12.39 -6.73 7.10
N GLN A 79 12.94 -6.19 8.20
CA GLN A 79 12.17 -5.91 9.40
C GLN A 79 11.29 -4.67 9.18
N ALA A 80 11.85 -3.60 8.62
CA ALA A 80 11.09 -2.41 8.23
C ALA A 80 10.04 -2.75 7.16
N ALA A 81 10.43 -3.54 6.15
CA ALA A 81 9.54 -3.96 5.08
C ALA A 81 8.31 -4.69 5.61
N CYS A 82 8.52 -5.66 6.52
CA CYS A 82 7.44 -6.44 7.11
C CYS A 82 6.55 -5.58 8.03
N ALA A 83 7.14 -4.84 8.96
CA ALA A 83 6.39 -4.07 9.96
C ALA A 83 5.52 -2.99 9.32
N GLU A 84 6.08 -2.18 8.43
CA GLU A 84 5.38 -1.06 7.81
C GLU A 84 4.38 -1.54 6.75
N ALA A 85 4.72 -2.54 5.93
CA ALA A 85 3.77 -3.07 4.94
C ALA A 85 2.54 -3.71 5.61
N LEU A 86 2.73 -4.43 6.72
CA LEU A 86 1.61 -5.00 7.48
C LEU A 86 0.76 -3.92 8.14
N TYR A 87 1.38 -2.91 8.74
CA TYR A 87 0.67 -1.79 9.36
C TYR A 87 -0.26 -1.09 8.36
N GLU A 88 0.28 -0.76 7.20
CA GLU A 88 -0.45 -0.08 6.13
C GLU A 88 -1.52 -0.96 5.50
N ALA A 89 -1.25 -2.25 5.29
CA ALA A 89 -2.27 -3.19 4.80
C ALA A 89 -3.43 -3.32 5.79
N LEU A 90 -3.14 -3.51 7.09
CA LEU A 90 -4.15 -3.64 8.15
C LEU A 90 -5.07 -2.43 8.26
N ALA A 91 -4.59 -1.22 7.93
CA ALA A 91 -5.40 -0.01 7.92
C ALA A 91 -6.52 -0.03 6.86
N THR A 92 -6.46 -0.93 5.88
CA THR A 92 -7.37 -0.98 4.72
C THR A 92 -8.31 -2.18 4.69
N VAL A 93 -8.08 -3.18 5.54
CA VAL A 93 -8.89 -4.41 5.57
C VAL A 93 -9.82 -4.39 6.76
N ASP A 94 -11.11 -4.55 6.49
CA ASP A 94 -12.13 -4.75 7.53
C ASP A 94 -11.95 -6.10 8.24
N ASP A 95 -11.51 -7.14 7.51
CA ASP A 95 -11.24 -8.47 8.04
C ASP A 95 -9.73 -8.73 8.18
N GLN A 96 -9.22 -8.46 9.38
CA GLN A 96 -7.82 -8.68 9.71
C GLN A 96 -7.43 -10.18 9.79
N ALA A 97 -8.41 -11.09 9.90
CA ALA A 97 -8.13 -12.52 10.00
C ALA A 97 -7.68 -13.12 8.66
N GLU A 98 -8.24 -12.65 7.55
CA GLU A 98 -7.82 -13.08 6.20
C GLU A 98 -6.38 -12.66 5.90
N LEU A 99 -6.05 -11.39 6.16
CA LEU A 99 -4.69 -10.88 5.97
C LEU A 99 -3.68 -11.65 6.83
N ARG A 100 -4.03 -11.91 8.09
CA ARG A 100 -3.18 -12.69 9.01
C ARG A 100 -2.95 -14.11 8.50
N SER A 101 -4.00 -14.78 8.01
CA SER A 101 -3.87 -16.13 7.45
C SER A 101 -2.97 -16.17 6.21
N LEU A 102 -3.02 -15.15 5.35
CA LEU A 102 -2.16 -15.07 4.17
C LEU A 102 -0.68 -14.91 4.55
N VAL A 103 -0.40 -14.05 5.53
CA VAL A 103 0.95 -13.80 6.04
C VAL A 103 1.51 -15.04 6.73
N ASP A 104 0.72 -15.69 7.61
CA ASP A 104 1.12 -16.92 8.30
C ASP A 104 1.44 -18.04 7.29
N GLY A 105 0.68 -18.13 6.19
CA GLY A 105 0.93 -19.08 5.11
C GLY A 105 2.26 -18.87 4.37
N GLN A 106 2.70 -17.62 4.21
CA GLN A 106 4.01 -17.32 3.62
C GLN A 106 5.17 -17.58 4.59
N LEU A 107 4.98 -17.30 5.88
CA LEU A 107 5.98 -17.55 6.92
C LEU A 107 6.18 -19.05 7.20
N ALA A 108 5.13 -19.86 7.07
CA ALA A 108 5.20 -21.31 7.26
C ALA A 108 5.86 -22.07 6.08
N GLY A 109 6.04 -21.41 4.94
CA GLY A 109 6.65 -21.99 3.73
C GLY A 109 8.13 -21.64 3.53
N GLY A 110 8.74 -20.88 4.44
CA GLY A 110 10.15 -20.46 4.42
C GLY A 110 11.09 -21.41 5.15
#